data_AF-A0A380DMP6-F1
#
_entry.id   AF-A0A380DMP6-F1
#
_cell.length_a   1.000
_cell.length_b   1.000
_cell.length_c   1.000
_cell.angle_alpha   90.00
_cell.angle_beta   90.00
_cell.angle_gamma   90.00
#
_symmetry.space_group_name_H-M   'P 1'
#
loop_
_entity.id
_entity.type
_entity.pdbx_description
1 polymer ?
#
loop_
_entity_poly.entity_id
_entity_poly.type
_entity_poly.pdbx_seq_one_letter_code
_entity_poly.pdbx_strand_id
1 'polypeptide(L)' 'MYKNIGVLGGNGTLGQCLTQLLSKQKDIKIKVAFRSNDFLKVTSDNVNYEKN' A
#
# COMPACT_ATOMS: atom_id res chain seq x y z
N MET A 1 17.74 0.64 -8.44
CA MET A 1 16.66 -0.21 -9.02
C MET A 1 15.56 -0.32 -7.98
N TYR A 2 14.29 -0.18 -8.36
CA TYR A 2 13.16 -0.26 -7.41
C TYR A 2 12.56 -1.67 -7.38
N LYS A 3 12.12 -2.13 -6.20
CA LYS A 3 11.29 -3.33 -6.03
C LYS A 3 9.81 -2.94 -6.06
N ASN A 4 8.99 -3.69 -6.79
CA ASN A 4 7.56 -3.47 -6.87
C ASN A 4 6.82 -4.51 -6.00
N ILE A 5 5.96 -4.05 -5.08
CA ILE A 5 5.21 -4.92 -4.17
C ILE A 5 3.71 -4.65 -4.31
N GLY A 6 2.94 -5.73 -4.45
CA GLY A 6 1.47 -5.71 -4.41
C GLY A 6 0.95 -6.06 -3.02
N VAL A 7 0.04 -5.26 -2.47
CA VAL A 7 -0.66 -5.56 -1.21
C VAL A 7 -2.13 -5.82 -1.52
N LEU A 8 -2.57 -7.07 -1.31
CA LEU A 8 -3.97 -7.45 -1.41
C LEU A 8 -4.63 -7.35 -0.03
N GLY A 9 -5.81 -6.75 0.02
CA GLY A 9 -6.51 -6.51 1.29
C GLY A 9 -5.92 -5.32 2.06
N GLY A 10 -5.60 -4.23 1.36
CA GLY A 10 -5.01 -3.03 1.96
C GLY A 10 -5.84 -2.36 3.08
N ASN A 11 -7.14 -2.66 3.15
CA ASN A 11 -8.01 -2.21 4.25
C ASN A 11 -7.84 -3.06 5.53
N GLY A 12 -7.34 -4.29 5.44
CA GLY A 12 -7.11 -5.11 6.62
C GLY A 12 -5.97 -4.56 7.47
N THR A 13 -6.01 -4.80 8.78
CA THR A 13 -4.97 -4.35 9.73
C THR A 13 -3.55 -4.72 9.28
N LEU A 14 -3.37 -5.94 8.75
CA LEU A 14 -2.09 -6.39 8.22
C LEU A 14 -1.68 -5.67 6.94
N GLY A 15 -2.60 -5.50 6.00
CA GLY A 15 -2.33 -4.80 4.74
C GLY A 15 -1.95 -3.34 4.97
N GLN A 16 -2.62 -2.69 5.91
CA GLN A 16 -2.34 -1.31 6.29
C GLN A 16 -0.98 -1.18 6.99
N CYS A 17 -0.70 -2.03 7.99
CA CYS A 17 0.58 -2.03 8.70
C CYS A 17 1.75 -2.31 7.76
N LEU A 18 1.60 -3.30 6.87
CA LEU A 18 2.60 -3.62 5.85
C LEU A 18 2.85 -2.43 4.92
N THR A 19 1.79 -1.78 4.45
CA THR A 19 1.90 -0.60 3.57
C THR A 19 2.65 0.53 4.27
N GLN A 20 2.38 0.80 5.55
CA GLN A 20 3.08 1.83 6.34
C GLN A 20 4.57 1.52 6.55
N LEU A 21 4.92 0.25 6.76
CA LEU A 21 6.32 -0.15 6.96
C LEU A 21 7.11 -0.05 5.65
N LEU A 22 6.52 -0.53 4.56
CA LEU A 22 7.15 -0.51 3.24
C LEU A 22 7.22 0.90 2.65
N SER A 23 6.26 1.79 2.94
CA SER A 23 6.27 3.16 2.37
C SER A 23 7.48 3.98 2.83
N LYS A 24 8.08 3.62 3.98
CA LYS A 24 9.30 4.26 4.50
C LYS A 24 10.56 3.87 3.72
N GLN A 25 10.50 2.84 2.87
CA GLN A 25 11.65 2.36 2.10
C GLN A 25 11.73 3.07 0.76
N LYS A 26 12.86 3.73 0.50
CA LYS A 26 13.06 4.56 -0.69
C LYS A 26 13.22 3.77 -1.98
N ASP A 27 13.51 2.47 -1.89
CA ASP A 27 13.73 1.57 -3.03
C ASP A 27 12.51 0.69 -3.34
N ILE A 28 11.36 0.94 -2.69
CA ILE A 28 10.13 0.17 -2.86
C ILE A 28 9.02 1.04 -3.45
N LYS A 29 8.31 0.49 -4.44
CA LYS A 29 7.02 1.01 -4.95
C LYS A 29 5.90 0.04 -4.61
N ILE A 30 4.79 0.56 -4.11
CA ILE A 30 3.69 -0.24 -3.56
C ILE A 30 2.42 0.01 -4.36
N LYS A 31 1.76 -1.07 -4.79
CA LYS A 31 0.41 -1.04 -5.34
C LYS A 31 -0.54 -1.74 -4.38
N VAL A 32 -1.50 -1.01 -3.82
CA VAL A 32 -2.42 -1.50 -2.80
C VAL A 32 -3.80 -1.69 -3.42
N ALA A 33 -4.28 -2.93 -3.43
CA ALA A 33 -5.62 -3.27 -3.89
C ALA A 33 -6.60 -3.28 -2.72
N PHE A 34 -7.75 -2.62 -2.91
CA PHE A 34 -8.80 -2.52 -1.90
C PHE A 34 -10.20 -2.67 -2.52
N ARG A 35 -11.18 -3.10 -1.72
CA ARG A 35 -12.59 -3.25 -2.15
C ARG A 35 -13.49 -2.12 -1.65
N SER A 36 -13.28 -1.69 -0.41
CA SER A 36 -14.05 -0.64 0.26
C SER A 36 -13.31 0.69 0.24
N ASN A 37 -14.06 1.79 0.07
CA ASN A 37 -13.51 3.14 0.15
C ASN A 37 -13.25 3.60 1.60
N ASP A 38 -13.85 2.92 2.60
CA ASP A 38 -13.69 3.24 4.01
C ASP A 38 -12.42 2.58 4.57
N PHE A 39 -11.29 3.24 4.33
CA PHE A 39 -10.04 2.91 5.00
C PHE A 39 -9.03 4.06 4.96
N LEU A 40 -8.16 4.05 5.97
CA LEU A 40 -7.10 5.04 6.11
C LEU A 40 -5.95 4.73 5.15
N LYS A 41 -5.86 5.54 4.09
CA LYS A 41 -4.76 5.49 3.13
C LYS A 41 -3.48 6.07 3.74
N VAL A 42 -2.39 5.34 3.60
CA VAL A 42 -1.02 5.84 3.80
C VAL A 42 -0.68 6.78 2.65
N THR A 43 -0.49 8.07 2.96
CA THR A 43 -0.07 9.08 2.00
C THR A 43 1.44 9.06 1.85
N SER A 44 1.93 8.59 0.71
CA SER A 44 3.36 8.63 0.35
C SER A 44 3.52 8.49 -1.16
N ASP A 45 4.53 9.13 -1.74
CA ASP A 45 4.75 9.20 -3.20
C ASP A 45 5.04 7.84 -3.84
N ASN A 46 5.43 6.85 -3.03
CA ASN A 46 5.70 5.49 -3.50
C ASN A 46 4.52 4.52 -3.30
N VAL A 47 3.35 5.00 -2.89
CA VAL A 47 2.15 4.18 -2.65
C VAL A 47 1.01 4.59 -3.58
N ASN A 48 0.56 3.64 -4.40
CA ASN A 48 -0.59 3.80 -5.28
C ASN A 48 -1.71 2.87 -4.84
N TYR A 49 -2.94 3.40 -4.81
CA TYR A 49 -4.14 2.65 -4.45
C TYR A 49 -4.98 2.37 -5.69
N GLU A 50 -5.40 1.13 -5.86
CA GLU A 50 -6.29 0.69 -6.94
C GLU A 50 -7.51 -0.02 -6.36
N LYS A 51 -8.69 0.35 -6.83
CA LYS A 51 -9.93 -0.32 -6.46
C LYS A 51 -10.11 -1.54 -7.35
N ASN A 52 -10.23 -2.72 -6.73
CA ASN A 52 -10.59 -3.97 -7.40
C ASN A 52 -12.07 -4.27 -7.26
#